data_AF-A0A2L2T981-F1
#
_entry.id   AF-A0A2L2T981-F1
#
_cell.length_a   1.000
_cell.length_b   1.000
_cell.length_c   1.000
_cell.angle_alpha   90.00
_cell.angle_beta   90.00
_cell.angle_gamma   90.00
#
_symmetry.space_group_name_H-M   'P 1'
#
loop_
_entity.id
_entity.type
_entity.pdbx_description
1 polymer ?
#
loop_
_entity_poly.entity_id
_entity_poly.type
_entity_poly.pdbx_seq_one_letter_code
_entity_poly.pdbx_strand_id
1 'polypeptide(L)' 'MWKCYGRTVDKICDAVTDYTEFDCSKCGKRRAVNDEALSNGSHVIGRLFSVSSQGVETWEYYEPRPQKK' A
#
# COMPACT_ATOMS: atom_id res chain seq x y z
N MET A 1 -4.19 1.59 -6.54
CA MET A 1 -2.71 1.54 -6.52
C MET A 1 -2.27 1.33 -5.08
N TRP A 2 -1.02 0.94 -4.85
CA TRP A 2 -0.42 0.92 -3.51
C TRP A 2 0.97 1.56 -3.51
N LYS A 3 1.37 2.12 -2.37
CA LYS A 3 2.69 2.71 -2.16
C LYS A 3 3.55 1.77 -1.33
N CYS A 4 4.71 1.40 -1.86
CA CYS A 4 5.63 0.48 -1.21
C CYS A 4 6.48 1.18 -0.14
N TYR A 5 6.35 0.74 1.11
CA TYR A 5 7.19 1.13 2.25
C TYR A 5 8.32 0.13 2.53
N GLY A 6 8.61 -0.76 1.57
CA GLY A 6 9.72 -1.67 1.63
C GLY A 6 11.06 -0.94 1.82
N ARG A 7 11.80 -1.29 2.88
CA ARG A 7 13.17 -0.79 3.10
C ARG A 7 14.16 -1.48 2.16
N THR A 8 14.82 -0.71 1.31
CA THR A 8 16.02 -1.13 0.58
C THR A 8 17.27 -0.85 1.42
N VAL A 9 18.47 -1.19 0.92
CA VAL A 9 19.74 -1.08 1.67
C VAL A 9 19.94 0.31 2.28
N ASP A 10 19.50 1.38 1.59
CA ASP A 10 19.79 2.76 2.01
C ASP A 10 18.54 3.63 2.27
N LYS A 11 17.34 3.19 1.85
CA LYS A 11 16.11 4.02 1.93
C LYS A 11 14.80 3.23 1.81
N ILE A 12 13.70 3.89 2.14
CA ILE A 12 12.34 3.42 1.82
C ILE A 12 12.12 3.53 0.30
N CYS A 13 11.44 2.56 -0.31
CA CYS A 13 11.22 2.55 -1.75
C CYS A 13 10.27 3.68 -2.21
N ASP A 14 9.15 3.88 -1.52
CA ASP A 14 8.11 4.88 -1.81
C ASP A 14 7.48 4.80 -3.22
N ALA A 15 7.74 3.72 -3.96
CA ALA A 15 7.22 3.56 -5.32
C ALA A 15 5.73 3.23 -5.32
N VAL A 16 5.00 3.83 -6.26
CA VAL A 16 3.59 3.52 -6.54
C VAL A 16 3.53 2.36 -7.52
N THR A 17 2.74 1.36 -7.16
CA THR A 17 2.58 0.11 -7.91
C THR A 17 1.08 -0.14 -8.15
N ASP A 18 0.75 -0.83 -9.24
CA ASP A 18 -0.63 -1.19 -9.53
C ASP A 18 -1.20 -2.10 -8.44
N TYR A 19 -2.51 -2.01 -8.17
CA TYR A 19 -3.13 -2.80 -7.11
C TYR A 19 -3.17 -4.31 -7.43
N THR A 20 -3.10 -4.67 -8.71
CA THR A 20 -3.06 -6.08 -9.18
C THR A 20 -1.69 -6.72 -8.98
N GLU A 21 -0.63 -5.92 -8.80
CA GLU A 21 0.73 -6.40 -8.60
C GLU A 21 1.02 -6.56 -7.10
N PHE A 22 1.41 -7.77 -6.69
CA PHE A 22 1.82 -8.08 -5.33
C PHE A 22 3.27 -7.68 -5.03
N ASP A 23 4.13 -7.62 -6.04
CA ASP A 23 5.52 -7.23 -5.91
C ASP A 23 5.73 -5.81 -6.42
N CYS A 24 6.50 -5.02 -5.70
CA CYS A 24 6.82 -3.66 -6.12
C CYS A 24 7.64 -3.70 -7.41
N SER A 25 7.12 -3.09 -8.48
CA SER A 25 7.79 -3.01 -9.79
C SER A 25 9.14 -2.30 -9.77
N LYS A 26 9.49 -1.59 -8.68
CA LYS A 26 10.76 -0.88 -8.51
C LYS A 26 11.79 -1.59 -7.65
N CYS A 27 11.39 -2.12 -6.50
CA CYS A 27 12.33 -2.74 -5.54
C CYS A 27 12.17 -4.26 -5.42
N GLY A 28 11.20 -4.86 -6.11
CA GLY A 28 10.93 -6.30 -6.08
C GLY A 28 10.42 -6.81 -4.72
N LYS A 29 10.17 -5.92 -3.76
CA LYS A 29 9.61 -6.33 -2.47
C LYS A 29 8.13 -6.61 -2.62
N ARG A 30 7.74 -7.76 -2.08
CA ARG A 30 6.34 -8.10 -1.90
C ARG A 30 5.67 -7.12 -0.96
N ARG A 31 4.44 -6.78 -1.29
CA ARG A 31 3.54 -5.97 -0.50
C ARG A 31 3.44 -6.50 0.93
N ALA A 32 3.52 -5.61 1.91
CA ALA A 32 3.63 -5.95 3.32
C ALA A 32 2.89 -4.95 4.22
N VAL A 33 2.73 -5.32 5.48
CA VAL A 33 2.08 -4.51 6.50
C VAL A 33 2.67 -3.09 6.52
N ASN A 34 1.79 -2.09 6.60
CA ASN A 34 2.03 -0.64 6.48
C ASN A 34 2.17 -0.09 5.06
N ASP A 35 2.12 -0.90 4.01
CA ASP A 35 1.97 -0.36 2.65
C ASP A 35 0.66 0.40 2.51
N GLU A 36 0.68 1.53 1.81
CA GLU A 36 -0.49 2.42 1.72
C GLU A 36 -1.34 2.12 0.50
N ALA A 37 -2.66 2.11 0.66
CA ALA A 37 -3.61 2.06 -0.44
C ALA A 37 -3.80 3.47 -1.00
N LEU A 38 -3.68 3.61 -2.32
CA LEU A 38 -3.84 4.88 -3.02
C LEU A 38 -5.06 4.86 -3.94
N SER A 39 -5.85 5.94 -3.90
CA SER A 39 -6.89 6.23 -4.88
C SER A 39 -6.28 6.62 -6.23
N ASN A 40 -7.12 6.76 -7.26
CA ASN A 40 -6.69 7.13 -8.61
C ASN A 40 -5.97 8.51 -8.68
N GLY A 41 -6.15 9.37 -7.67
CA GLY A 41 -5.47 10.67 -7.54
C GLY A 41 -4.27 10.67 -6.58
N SER A 42 -3.67 9.51 -6.31
CA SER A 42 -2.55 9.33 -5.37
C SER A 42 -2.86 9.74 -3.92
N HIS A 43 -4.13 9.84 -3.55
CA HIS A 43 -4.53 10.08 -2.16
C HIS A 43 -4.44 8.78 -1.37
N VAL A 44 -3.82 8.83 -0.19
CA VAL A 44 -3.80 7.71 0.75
C VAL A 44 -5.21 7.49 1.31
N ILE A 45 -5.79 6.34 1.00
CA ILE A 45 -7.14 5.95 1.43
C ILE A 45 -7.13 4.81 2.43
N GLY A 46 -5.96 4.27 2.77
CA GLY A 46 -5.85 3.18 3.70
C GLY A 46 -4.44 2.61 3.79
N ARG A 47 -4.30 1.51 4.51
CA ARG A 47 -3.05 0.78 4.67
C ARG A 47 -3.29 -0.72 4.79
N LEU A 48 -2.27 -1.50 4.45
CA LEU A 48 -2.26 -2.94 4.68
C LEU A 48 -2.05 -3.18 6.18
N PHE A 49 -3.10 -3.63 6.86
CA PHE A 49 -3.13 -3.82 8.31
C PHE A 49 -2.49 -5.14 8.72
N SER A 50 -2.79 -6.22 8.00
CA SER A 50 -2.22 -7.54 8.28
C SER A 50 -2.14 -8.40 7.02
N VAL A 51 -1.23 -9.38 7.06
CA VAL A 51 -1.14 -10.45 6.09
C VAL A 51 -1.16 -11.76 6.88
N SER A 52 -2.11 -12.65 6.58
CA SER A 52 -2.20 -13.94 7.27
C SER A 52 -1.07 -14.89 6.85
N SER A 53 -0.88 -15.98 7.60
CA SER A 53 0.07 -17.04 7.23
C SER A 53 -0.24 -17.72 5.89
N GLN A 54 -1.47 -17.59 5.40
CA GLN A 54 -1.92 -18.07 4.09
C GLN A 54 -1.77 -17.02 2.98
N GLY A 55 -1.23 -15.84 3.30
CA GLY A 55 -1.06 -14.74 2.34
C GLY A 55 -2.32 -13.92 2.08
N VAL A 56 -3.34 -14.00 2.95
CA VAL A 56 -4.56 -13.19 2.84
C VAL A 56 -4.29 -11.79 3.39
N GLU A 57 -4.46 -10.77 2.55
CA GLU A 57 -4.26 -9.36 2.88
C GLU A 57 -5.52 -8.76 3.53
N THR A 58 -5.37 -8.09 4.66
CA THR A 58 -6.44 -7.29 5.29
C THR A 58 -6.08 -5.82 5.22
N TRP A 59 -6.90 -5.05 4.50
CA TRP A 59 -6.72 -3.61 4.33
C TRP A 59 -7.63 -2.83 5.25
N GLU A 60 -7.06 -1.83 5.93
CA GLU A 60 -7.81 -0.84 6.71
C GLU A 60 -7.95 0.42 5.86
N TYR A 61 -9.18 0.80 5.53
CA TYR A 61 -9.48 2.01 4.78
C TYR A 61 -9.84 3.14 5.74
N TYR A 62 -9.22 4.30 5.53
CA TYR A 62 -9.61 5.52 6.22
C TYR A 62 -10.95 5.95 5.63
N GLU A 63 -11.99 5.99 6.46
CA GLU A 63 -13.36 6.35 6.03
C GLU A 63 -13.34 7.58 5.10
N PRO A 64 -14.25 7.65 4.10
CA PRO A 64 -14.37 8.86 3.30
C PRO A 64 -14.66 10.01 4.26
N ARG A 65 -13.70 10.91 4.46
CA ARG A 65 -13.94 12.13 5.21
C ARG A 65 -15.16 12.79 4.55
N PRO A 66 -16.28 12.99 5.25
CA PRO A 66 -17.40 13.70 4.66
C PRO A 66 -16.87 15.05 4.19
N GLN A 67 -16.93 15.29 2.88
CA GLN A 67 -16.65 16.61 2.33
C GLN A 67 -17.72 17.51 2.94
N LYS A 68 -17.31 18.38 3.88
CA LYS A 68 -18.18 19.44 4.37
C LYS A 68 -18.60 20.26 3.14
N LYS A 69 -19.88 20.18 2.78
CA LYS A 69 -20.53 21.10 1.85
C LYS A 69 -20.61 22.48 2.47
#